data_AF-A0A0C9XNY7-F1
#
_entry.id   AF-A0A0C9XNY7-F1
#
_cell.length_a   1.000
_cell.length_b   1.000
_cell.length_c   1.000
_cell.angle_alpha   90.00
_cell.angle_beta   90.00
_cell.angle_gamma   90.00
#
_symmetry.space_group_name_H-M   'P 1'
#
loop_
_entity.id
_entity.type
_entity.pdbx_description
1 polymer ?
#
loop_
_entity_poly.entity_id
_entity_poly.type
_entity_poly.pdbx_seq_one_letter_code
_entity_poly.pdbx_strand_id
1 'polypeptide(L)'
;MALLCHHDRVIHLANITSAGEKQHYAFALIKSLFSHLPDNFHIGLLCDIGCQLEQSCRKWGFLKPFLPRISFAISVFHAFGHQWPCQLVYHPRKQEGFGLSDGEGCEHFWSSIKALIPSLQVSGVCVYLYHMDCMMIF
;
A
#
# COMPACT_ATOMS: atom_id res chain seq x y z
N MET A 1 -3.34 3.50 -6.47
CA MET A 1 -2.71 2.94 -5.24
C MET A 1 -2.74 1.42 -5.33
N ALA A 2 -1.72 0.74 -4.81
CA ALA A 2 -1.61 -0.71 -4.84
C ALA A 2 -1.44 -1.27 -3.42
N LEU A 3 -1.81 -2.52 -3.23
CA LEU A 3 -1.48 -3.34 -2.06
C LEU A 3 -0.76 -4.58 -2.56
N LEU A 4 0.47 -4.78 -2.08
CA LEU A 4 1.34 -5.88 -2.48
C LEU A 4 1.63 -6.80 -1.30
N CYS A 5 1.93 -8.05 -1.60
CA CYS A 5 2.51 -8.97 -0.62
C CYS A 5 4.02 -8.72 -0.47
N HIS A 6 4.63 -9.36 0.52
CA HIS A 6 6.08 -9.33 0.76
C HIS A 6 6.96 -9.73 -0.45
N HIS A 7 6.39 -10.44 -1.44
CA HIS A 7 7.11 -10.89 -2.64
C HIS A 7 6.90 -9.94 -3.83
N ASP A 8 6.51 -8.69 -3.58
CA ASP A 8 6.21 -7.68 -4.61
C ASP A 8 5.15 -8.14 -5.63
N ARG A 9 4.21 -9.00 -5.19
CA ARG A 9 3.06 -9.41 -6.00
C ARG A 9 1.84 -8.59 -5.60
N VAL A 10 1.21 -7.98 -6.61
CA VAL A 10 -0.02 -7.21 -6.43
C VAL A 10 -1.14 -8.12 -5.95
N ILE A 11 -1.78 -7.73 -4.84
CA ILE A 11 -2.99 -8.38 -4.32
C ILE A 11 -4.23 -7.57 -4.74
N HIS A 12 -4.20 -6.25 -4.52
CA HIS A 12 -5.30 -5.35 -4.87
C HIS A 12 -4.78 -4.05 -5.48
N LEU A 13 -5.57 -3.50 -6.41
CA LEU A 13 -5.34 -2.18 -7.01
C LEU A 13 -6.58 -1.30 -6.77
N ALA A 14 -6.33 -0.05 -6.41
CA ALA A 14 -7.35 0.98 -6.31
C ALA A 14 -7.07 2.07 -7.34
N ASN A 15 -8.06 2.33 -8.19
CA ASN A 15 -8.00 3.45 -9.12
C ASN A 15 -8.12 4.77 -8.35
N ILE A 16 -7.21 5.70 -8.63
CA ILE A 16 -7.19 7.02 -7.99
C ILE A 16 -7.98 7.96 -8.91
N THR A 17 -9.21 8.27 -8.52
CA THR A 17 -10.12 9.10 -9.32
C THR A 17 -10.18 10.55 -8.85
N SER A 18 -9.59 10.85 -7.70
CA SER A 18 -9.49 12.20 -7.15
C SER A 18 -8.02 12.60 -6.97
N ALA A 19 -7.76 13.90 -6.92
CA ALA A 19 -6.39 14.40 -6.80
C ALA A 19 -5.69 13.88 -5.53
N GLY A 20 -4.51 13.28 -5.73
CA GLY A 20 -3.60 12.83 -4.69
C GLY A 20 -3.89 11.45 -4.11
N GLU A 21 -2.87 10.88 -3.48
CA GLU A 21 -2.95 9.62 -2.75
C GLU A 21 -3.55 9.84 -1.36
N LYS A 22 -4.86 9.67 -1.27
CA LYS A 22 -5.60 9.87 -0.03
C LYS A 22 -5.63 8.59 0.81
N GLN A 23 -5.61 8.78 2.12
CA GLN A 23 -5.62 7.70 3.13
C GLN A 23 -6.78 6.70 2.98
N HIS A 24 -7.94 7.12 2.46
CA HIS A 24 -9.09 6.25 2.30
C HIS A 24 -8.85 5.11 1.29
N TYR A 25 -7.96 5.29 0.31
CA TYR A 25 -7.58 4.21 -0.61
C TYR A 25 -6.86 3.10 0.16
N ALA A 26 -5.97 3.44 1.08
CA ALA A 26 -5.30 2.47 1.96
C ALA A 26 -6.34 1.68 2.78
N PHE A 27 -7.30 2.37 3.39
CA PHE A 27 -8.37 1.71 4.16
C PHE A 27 -9.23 0.78 3.30
N ALA A 28 -9.57 1.20 2.07
CA ALA A 28 -10.33 0.36 1.15
C ALA A 28 -9.56 -0.92 0.77
N LEU A 29 -8.27 -0.79 0.47
CA LEU A 29 -7.40 -1.92 0.14
C LEU A 29 -7.25 -2.89 1.31
N ILE A 30 -7.02 -2.38 2.53
CA ILE A 30 -6.93 -3.21 3.74
C ILE A 30 -8.25 -3.92 3.99
N LYS A 31 -9.40 -3.22 3.90
CA LYS A 31 -10.72 -3.83 4.08
C LYS A 31 -10.97 -4.94 3.05
N SER A 32 -10.59 -4.72 1.80
CA SER A 32 -10.68 -5.72 0.73
C SER A 32 -9.81 -6.94 1.03
N LEU A 33 -8.59 -6.74 1.53
CA LEU A 33 -7.72 -7.84 1.92
C LEU A 33 -8.36 -8.69 3.03
N PHE A 34 -8.88 -8.04 4.08
CA PHE A 34 -9.48 -8.75 5.21
C PHE A 34 -10.77 -9.51 4.85
N SER A 35 -11.50 -9.16 3.79
CA SER A 35 -12.63 -9.98 3.34
C SER A 35 -12.24 -11.33 2.76
N HIS A 36 -10.96 -11.56 2.48
CA HIS A 36 -10.44 -12.81 1.95
C HIS A 36 -9.55 -13.59 2.94
N LEU A 37 -9.32 -13.06 4.14
CA LEU A 37 -8.45 -13.69 5.13
C LEU A 37 -9.24 -14.35 6.26
N PRO A 38 -8.76 -15.49 6.79
CA PRO A 38 -9.35 -16.13 7.97
C PRO A 38 -9.37 -15.21 9.19
N ASP A 39 -10.30 -15.39 10.12
CA ASP A 39 -10.48 -14.50 11.28
C ASP A 39 -9.32 -14.47 12.27
N ASN A 40 -8.46 -15.49 12.26
CA ASN A 40 -7.29 -15.62 13.13
C ASN A 40 -5.99 -15.13 12.49
N PHE A 41 -6.02 -14.64 11.26
CA PHE A 41 -4.81 -14.24 10.53
C PHE A 41 -4.33 -12.85 10.96
N HIS A 42 -3.04 -12.72 11.29
CA HIS A 42 -2.38 -11.46 11.66
C HIS A 42 -1.53 -10.93 10.50
N ILE A 43 -1.53 -9.62 10.28
CA ILE A 43 -0.84 -8.99 9.14
C ILE A 43 0.09 -7.89 9.62
N GLY A 44 1.31 -7.86 9.08
CA GLY A 44 2.16 -6.68 9.13
C GLY A 44 1.91 -5.78 7.91
N LEU A 45 1.58 -4.51 8.15
CA LEU A 45 1.37 -3.51 7.11
C LEU A 45 2.55 -2.53 7.08
N LEU A 46 3.25 -2.47 5.95
CA LEU A 46 4.26 -1.46 5.64
C LEU A 46 3.63 -0.39 4.75
N CYS A 47 3.73 0.87 5.17
CA CYS A 47 3.27 2.02 4.40
C CYS A 47 3.99 3.28 4.89
N ASP A 48 4.32 4.20 3.99
CA ASP A 48 5.00 5.46 4.31
C ASP A 48 4.31 6.22 5.44
N ILE A 49 2.97 6.23 5.43
CA ILE A 49 2.14 6.89 6.44
C ILE A 49 1.58 5.92 7.49
N GLY A 50 2.24 4.79 7.74
CA GLY A 50 1.80 3.72 8.65
C GLY A 50 1.42 4.24 10.05
N CYS A 51 2.21 5.15 10.62
CA CYS A 51 1.90 5.74 11.93
C CYS A 51 0.64 6.62 11.93
N GLN A 52 0.41 7.37 10.85
CA GLN A 52 -0.79 8.20 10.70
C GLN A 52 -2.03 7.34 10.43
N LEU A 53 -1.87 6.23 9.69
CA LEU A 53 -2.90 5.22 9.48
C LEU A 53 -3.36 4.62 10.79
N GLU A 54 -2.44 4.13 11.62
CA GLU A 54 -2.78 3.57 12.94
C GLU A 54 -3.49 4.61 13.82
N GLN A 55 -2.92 5.82 13.91
CA GLN A 55 -3.50 6.91 14.69
C GLN A 55 -4.94 7.23 14.25
N SER A 56 -5.18 7.27 12.94
CA SER A 56 -6.51 7.53 12.37
C SER A 56 -7.49 6.40 12.68
N CYS A 57 -7.06 5.15 12.61
CA CYS A 57 -7.88 3.99 13.00
C CYS A 57 -8.29 4.07 14.47
N ARG A 58 -7.33 4.37 15.36
CA ARG A 58 -7.60 4.50 16.80
C ARG A 58 -8.50 5.68 17.14
N LYS A 59 -8.29 6.83 16.48
CA LYS A 59 -9.04 8.07 16.75
C LYS A 59 -10.47 8.02 16.22
N TRP A 60 -10.66 7.51 15.01
CA TRP A 60 -11.93 7.59 14.29
C TRP A 60 -12.67 6.26 14.21
N GLY A 61 -12.09 5.17 14.69
CA GLY A 61 -12.68 3.84 14.64
C GLY A 61 -12.65 3.20 13.25
N PHE A 62 -11.77 3.67 12.34
CA PHE A 62 -11.56 2.98 11.07
C PHE A 62 -10.96 1.59 11.30
N LEU A 63 -11.41 0.61 10.50
CA LEU A 63 -10.94 -0.78 10.56
C LEU A 63 -11.04 -1.41 11.96
N LYS A 64 -11.91 -0.91 12.86
CA LYS A 64 -12.02 -1.36 14.25
C LYS A 64 -12.10 -2.89 14.43
N PRO A 65 -12.82 -3.67 13.61
CA PRO A 65 -12.85 -5.13 13.72
C PRO A 65 -11.51 -5.80 13.41
N PHE A 66 -10.70 -5.19 12.55
CA PHE A 66 -9.44 -5.74 12.05
C PHE A 66 -8.22 -5.20 12.79
N LEU A 67 -8.35 -4.05 13.46
CA LEU A 67 -7.23 -3.34 14.08
C LEU A 67 -6.38 -4.20 15.04
N PRO A 68 -6.95 -5.08 15.88
CA PRO A 68 -6.16 -5.97 16.73
C PRO A 68 -5.26 -6.96 15.96
N ARG A 69 -5.55 -7.16 14.67
CA ARG A 69 -4.90 -8.14 13.78
C ARG A 69 -3.93 -7.47 12.79
N ILE A 70 -3.61 -6.20 13.00
CA ILE A 70 -2.71 -5.43 12.14
C ILE A 70 -1.56 -4.87 12.98
N SER A 71 -0.34 -5.23 12.63
CA SER A 71 0.86 -4.48 13.04
C SER A 71 1.16 -3.42 11.99
N PHE A 72 1.33 -2.16 12.41
CA PHE A 72 1.71 -1.08 11.50
C PHE A 72 3.20 -0.79 11.60
N ALA A 73 3.84 -0.64 10.44
CA ALA A 73 5.22 -0.20 10.28
C ALA A 73 5.32 0.82 9.13
N ILE A 74 6.42 1.55 9.10
CA ILE A 74 6.78 2.49 8.03
C ILE A 74 7.88 1.85 7.18
N SER A 75 7.85 2.04 5.86
CA SER A 75 8.95 1.66 4.96
C SER A 75 10.29 2.20 5.48
N VAL A 76 11.37 1.43 5.33
CA VAL A 76 12.65 1.66 6.02
C VAL A 76 13.20 3.05 5.72
N PHE A 77 13.17 3.47 4.45
CA PHE A 77 13.64 4.80 4.06
C PHE A 77 12.75 5.91 4.60
N HIS A 78 11.44 5.73 4.54
CA HIS A 78 10.47 6.74 5.00
C HIS A 78 10.45 6.90 6.51
N ALA A 79 10.78 5.87 7.28
CA ALA A 79 10.82 5.94 8.74
C ALA A 79 11.71 7.09 9.24
N PHE A 80 12.86 7.32 8.59
CA PHE A 80 13.78 8.42 8.91
C PHE A 80 13.24 9.82 8.56
N GLY A 81 12.30 9.91 7.62
CA GLY A 81 11.59 11.15 7.29
C GLY A 81 10.54 11.53 8.34
N HIS A 82 10.19 10.61 9.25
CA HIS A 82 9.21 10.85 10.31
C HIS A 82 9.86 11.32 11.62
N GLN A 83 9.02 11.78 12.54
CA GLN A 83 9.43 12.18 13.89
C GLN A 83 10.18 11.06 14.61
N TRP A 84 11.11 11.43 15.50
CA TRP A 84 11.92 10.47 16.26
C TRP A 84 11.14 9.32 16.94
N PRO A 85 9.96 9.54 17.57
CA PRO A 85 9.17 8.44 18.11
C PRO A 85 8.73 7.42 17.05
N CYS A 86 8.45 7.87 15.82
CA CYS A 86 8.07 6.98 14.72
C CYS A 86 9.23 6.04 14.34
N GLN A 87 10.47 6.55 14.36
CA GLN A 87 11.69 5.77 14.10
C GLN A 87 11.98 4.73 15.19
N LEU A 88 11.40 4.88 16.37
CA LEU A 88 11.53 3.88 17.44
C LEU A 88 10.42 2.84 17.37
N VAL A 89 9.17 3.28 17.19
CA VAL A 89 7.97 2.44 17.36
C VAL A 89 7.58 1.74 16.06
N TYR A 90 7.69 2.41 14.91
CA TYR A 90 7.19 1.94 13.62
C TYR A 90 8.28 1.51 12.64
N HIS A 91 9.55 1.57 13.07
CA HIS A 91 10.64 1.13 12.22
C HIS A 91 10.63 -0.40 12.14
N PRO A 92 10.56 -1.03 10.94
CA PRO A 92 10.31 -2.46 10.81
C PRO A 92 11.43 -3.32 11.37
N ARG A 93 12.67 -2.81 11.39
CA ARG A 93 13.81 -3.47 12.08
C ARG A 93 13.69 -3.52 13.61
N LYS A 94 12.73 -2.81 14.19
CA LYS A 94 12.46 -2.74 15.64
C LYS A 94 11.13 -3.40 16.02
N GLN A 95 10.43 -3.97 15.05
CA GLN A 95 9.16 -4.65 15.25
C GLN A 95 9.26 -6.10 14.77
N GLU A 96 8.68 -7.01 15.55
CA GLU A 96 8.58 -8.40 15.15
C GLU A 96 7.57 -8.58 14.00
N GLY A 97 7.81 -9.60 13.16
CA GLY A 97 6.90 -9.97 12.07
C GLY A 97 7.18 -9.31 10.71
N PHE A 98 8.07 -8.32 10.63
CA PHE A 98 8.44 -7.66 9.37
C PHE A 98 9.71 -8.21 8.70
N GLY A 99 10.48 -9.06 9.39
CA GLY A 99 11.67 -9.69 8.84
C GLY A 99 12.69 -8.68 8.31
N LEU A 100 13.17 -8.88 7.07
CA LEU A 100 14.10 -7.97 6.41
C LEU A 100 13.44 -7.07 5.35
N SER A 101 12.11 -7.01 5.31
CA SER A 101 11.35 -6.18 4.37
C SER A 101 11.75 -4.71 4.44
N ASP A 102 11.92 -4.06 3.30
CA ASP A 102 12.17 -2.63 3.20
C ASP A 102 10.88 -1.81 3.05
N GLY A 103 9.83 -2.40 2.48
CA GLY A 103 8.54 -1.75 2.25
C GLY A 103 8.46 -0.99 0.92
N GLU A 104 9.38 -1.23 -0.03
CA GLU A 104 9.51 -0.51 -1.31
C GLU A 104 8.78 -1.21 -2.48
N GLY A 105 7.95 -2.21 -2.19
CA GLY A 105 7.30 -3.03 -3.21
C GLY A 105 6.35 -2.24 -4.12
N CYS A 106 5.72 -1.18 -3.60
CA CYS A 106 4.88 -0.30 -4.41
C CYS A 106 5.72 0.43 -5.46
N GLU A 107 6.86 0.95 -5.06
CA GLU A 107 7.81 1.75 -5.85
C GLU A 107 8.40 0.88 -6.96
N HIS A 108 8.80 -0.35 -6.64
CA HIS A 108 9.23 -1.34 -7.62
C HIS A 108 8.12 -1.64 -8.65
N PHE A 109 6.91 -1.90 -8.17
CA PHE A 109 5.77 -2.16 -9.04
C PHE A 109 5.47 -0.98 -9.95
N TRP A 110 5.37 0.24 -9.42
CA TRP A 110 5.13 1.46 -10.20
C TRP A 110 6.23 1.71 -11.22
N SER A 111 7.49 1.46 -10.86
CA SER A 111 8.62 1.55 -11.79
C SER A 111 8.48 0.57 -12.95
N SER A 112 8.02 -0.66 -12.69
CA SER A 112 7.82 -1.69 -13.72
C SER A 112 6.71 -1.34 -14.72
N ILE A 113 5.64 -0.66 -14.26
CA ILE A 113 4.50 -0.27 -15.10
C ILE A 113 4.54 1.19 -15.56
N LYS A 114 5.65 1.90 -15.34
CA LYS A 114 5.78 3.33 -15.66
C LYS A 114 5.49 3.66 -17.13
N ALA A 115 5.74 2.70 -18.04
CA ALA A 115 5.47 2.84 -19.47
C ALA A 115 3.99 3.05 -19.77
N LEU A 116 3.08 2.62 -18.87
CA LEU A 116 1.64 2.79 -19.02
C LEU A 116 1.18 4.21 -18.64
N ILE A 117 1.95 4.96 -17.85
CA ILE A 117 1.54 6.27 -17.30
C ILE A 117 1.09 7.25 -18.41
N PRO A 118 1.84 7.44 -19.51
CA PRO A 118 1.44 8.40 -20.56
C PRO A 118 0.10 8.02 -21.20
N SER A 119 -0.11 6.73 -21.48
CA SER A 119 -1.37 6.24 -22.06
C SER A 119 -2.56 6.42 -21.13
N LEU A 120 -2.36 6.32 -19.82
CA LEU A 120 -3.42 6.43 -18.81
C LEU A 120 -3.82 7.88 -18.49
N GLN A 121 -2.95 8.86 -18.78
CA GLN A 121 -3.20 10.27 -18.42
C GLN A 121 -3.86 11.10 -19.53
N VAL A 122 -3.61 10.78 -20.81
CA VAL A 122 -3.93 11.70 -21.93
C VAL A 122 -4.79 11.05 -23.03
N SER A 123 -5.06 9.74 -22.96
CA SER A 123 -5.63 9.00 -24.09
C SER A 123 -7.15 8.83 -24.01
N GLY A 124 -7.84 9.00 -25.14
CA GLY A 124 -9.23 8.54 -25.29
C GLY A 124 -9.34 7.01 -25.27
N VAL A 125 -10.55 6.48 -25.00
CA VAL A 125 -10.79 5.04 -24.73
C VAL A 125 -10.19 4.09 -25.78
N CYS A 126 -10.24 4.41 -27.09
CA CYS A 126 -9.63 3.57 -28.13
C CYS A 126 -8.09 3.54 -28.08
N VAL A 127 -7.44 4.67 -27.80
CA VAL A 127 -5.98 4.77 -27.74
C VAL A 127 -5.45 4.08 -26.48
N TYR A 128 -6.22 4.15 -25.39
CA TYR A 128 -5.98 3.39 -24.17
C TYR A 128 -5.94 1.87 -24.43
N LEU A 129 -6.97 1.31 -25.10
CA LEU A 129 -7.06 -0.13 -25.36
C LEU A 129 -5.93 -0.61 -26.27
N TYR A 130 -5.64 0.12 -27.35
CA TYR A 130 -4.55 -0.21 -28.27
C TYR A 130 -3.18 -0.22 -27.57
N HIS A 131 -2.89 0.76 -26.70
CA HIS A 131 -1.63 0.79 -25.97
C HIS A 131 -1.51 -0.29 -24.90
N MET A 132 -2.60 -0.62 -24.20
CA MET A 132 -2.63 -1.76 -23.29
C MET A 132 -2.30 -3.06 -24.03
N ASP A 133 -2.94 -3.29 -25.19
CA ASP A 133 -2.70 -4.46 -26.01
C ASP A 133 -1.25 -4.52 -26.53
N CYS A 134 -0.68 -3.41 -26.98
CA CYS A 134 0.72 -3.39 -27.45
C CYS A 134 1.77 -3.54 -26.35
N MET A 135 1.49 -3.11 -25.11
CA MET A 135 2.48 -3.12 -24.03
C MET A 135 2.39 -4.33 -23.10
N MET A 136 1.25 -5.05 -23.08
CA MET A 136 1.06 -6.26 -22.26
C MET A 136 1.33 -7.58 -23.00
N ILE A 137 1.76 -7.54 -24.27
CA ILE A 137 2.26 -8.72 -24.98
C ILE A 137 3.74 -8.91 -24.64
N PHE A 138 4.02 -9.49 -23.47
CA PHE A 138 5.30 -10.15 -23.14
C PHE A 138 5.05 -11.29 -22.15
#